data_AF-A0AAD8IN34-F1
#
_entry.id   AF-A0AAD8IN34-F1
#
_cell.length_a   1.000
_cell.length_b   1.000
_cell.length_c   1.000
_cell.angle_alpha   90.00
_cell.angle_beta   90.00
_cell.angle_gamma   90.00
#
_symmetry.space_group_name_H-M   'P 1'
#
loop_
_entity.id
_entity.type
_entity.pdbx_description
1 polymer ?
#
loop_
_entity_poly.entity_id
_entity_poly.type
_entity_poly.pdbx_seq_one_letter_code
_entity_poly.pdbx_strand_id
1 'polypeptide(L)'
;MKKYIWSSTIEPGEFEKGWKYVLKEFKLEGNRWLWKIYAIRTSWIPAFFRDKPMFGLMRTTSRSESENNFFSQFHRQSNTLCEFYLRFESAMDKQRYETARLNQEGSSTIPTTITKLFIEAEAAQVYTRPVFYKVQQEMVASGYDMRIQTNGPLVDGIKCYEMKDVRS
;
A
#
# COMPACT_ATOMS: atom_id res chain seq x y z
N MET A 1 20.66 -0.57 -13.46
CA MET A 1 19.26 -0.31 -13.86
C MET A 1 18.26 -0.32 -12.68
N LYS A 2 18.10 -1.42 -11.91
CA LYS A 2 17.15 -1.49 -10.78
C LYS A 2 17.30 -0.37 -9.73
N LYS A 3 18.55 0.03 -9.42
CA LYS A 3 18.87 1.14 -8.50
C LYS A 3 18.21 2.47 -8.89
N TYR A 4 18.10 2.77 -10.18
CA TYR A 4 17.54 4.05 -10.64
C TYR A 4 16.02 3.99 -10.82
N ILE A 5 15.47 2.83 -11.17
CA ILE A 5 14.03 2.71 -11.46
C ILE A 5 13.21 2.54 -10.17
N TRP A 6 13.72 1.78 -9.21
CA TRP A 6 12.97 1.34 -8.04
C TRP A 6 13.45 1.97 -6.73
N SER A 7 14.43 2.88 -6.72
CA SER A 7 14.85 3.52 -5.47
C SER A 7 13.85 4.59 -5.04
N SER A 8 13.45 4.57 -3.76
CA SER A 8 12.63 5.61 -3.10
C SER A 8 13.46 6.77 -2.58
N THR A 9 14.78 6.60 -2.51
CA THR A 9 15.69 7.53 -1.85
C THR A 9 16.41 8.44 -2.83
N ILE A 10 16.35 8.13 -4.14
CA ILE A 10 16.99 8.95 -5.16
C ILE A 10 16.16 10.20 -5.45
N GLU A 11 16.86 11.29 -5.73
CA GLU A 11 16.23 12.51 -6.22
C GLU A 11 15.98 12.43 -7.73
N PRO A 12 15.01 13.20 -8.28
CA PRO A 12 14.78 13.30 -9.71
C PRO A 12 16.06 13.56 -10.52
N GLY A 13 16.97 14.40 -10.02
CA GLY A 13 18.24 14.69 -10.69
C GLY A 13 19.18 13.48 -10.79
N GLU A 14 19.19 12.61 -9.78
CA GLU A 14 19.98 11.36 -9.80
C GLU A 14 19.37 10.33 -10.75
N PHE A 15 18.03 10.27 -10.83
CA PHE A 15 17.34 9.45 -11.82
C PHE A 15 17.72 9.88 -13.24
N GLU A 16 17.67 11.18 -13.56
CA GLU A 16 17.97 11.69 -14.90
C GLU A 16 19.40 11.37 -15.34
N LYS A 17 20.37 11.50 -14.41
CA LYS A 17 21.77 11.11 -14.66
C LYS A 17 21.91 9.61 -14.90
N GLY A 18 21.30 8.79 -14.04
CA GLY A 18 21.33 7.33 -14.15
C GLY A 18 20.63 6.81 -15.42
N TRP A 19 19.51 7.41 -15.80
CA TRP A 19 18.75 7.07 -17.00
C TRP A 19 19.56 7.34 -18.26
N LYS A 20 20.17 8.53 -18.38
CA LYS A 20 21.06 8.86 -19.50
C LYS A 20 22.27 7.93 -19.59
N TYR A 21 22.88 7.61 -18.44
CA TYR A 21 24.00 6.66 -18.39
C TYR A 21 23.59 5.28 -18.92
N VAL A 22 22.45 4.74 -18.46
CA VAL A 22 21.93 3.43 -18.90
C VAL A 22 21.60 3.43 -20.39
N LEU A 23 20.97 4.49 -20.91
CA LEU A 23 20.68 4.57 -22.34
C LEU A 23 21.94 4.53 -23.20
N LYS A 24 23.01 5.23 -22.76
CA LYS A 24 24.28 5.28 -23.48
C LYS A 24 25.06 3.96 -23.38
N GLU A 25 25.15 3.38 -22.18
CA GLU A 25 25.85 2.13 -21.90
C GLU A 25 25.30 0.97 -22.74
N PHE A 26 23.97 0.87 -22.85
CA PHE A 26 23.31 -0.19 -23.60
C PHE A 26 22.97 0.20 -25.05
N LYS A 27 23.37 1.39 -25.52
CA LYS A 27 23.09 1.92 -26.88
C LYS A 27 21.59 1.93 -27.22
N LEU A 28 20.76 2.33 -26.26
CA LEU A 28 19.30 2.29 -26.32
C LEU A 28 18.66 3.64 -26.67
N GLU A 29 19.47 4.65 -27.02
CA GLU A 29 19.03 6.04 -27.25
C GLU A 29 17.97 6.16 -28.36
N GLY A 30 18.01 5.27 -29.37
CA GLY A 30 17.02 5.24 -30.47
C GLY A 30 15.77 4.40 -30.19
N ASN A 31 15.63 3.82 -28.99
CA ASN A 31 14.52 2.93 -28.69
C ASN A 31 13.22 3.72 -28.43
N ARG A 32 12.28 3.63 -29.38
CA ARG A 32 10.97 4.29 -29.31
C ARG A 32 10.15 3.93 -28.07
N TRP A 33 10.26 2.70 -27.58
CA TRP A 33 9.53 2.26 -26.38
C TRP A 33 10.11 2.92 -25.12
N LEU A 34 11.43 2.96 -24.97
CA LEU A 34 12.07 3.65 -23.84
C LEU A 34 11.77 5.15 -23.82
N TRP A 35 11.68 5.78 -24.99
CA TRP A 35 11.27 7.18 -25.09
C TRP A 35 9.83 7.39 -24.58
N LYS A 36 8.88 6.53 -24.99
CA LYS A 36 7.49 6.59 -24.50
C LYS A 36 7.41 6.39 -22.99
N ILE A 37 8.14 5.42 -22.46
CA ILE A 37 8.17 5.13 -21.02
C ILE A 37 8.81 6.27 -20.23
N TYR A 38 9.86 6.89 -20.77
CA TYR A 38 10.48 8.08 -20.17
C TYR A 38 9.55 9.30 -20.19
N ALA A 39 8.72 9.46 -21.24
CA ALA A 39 7.77 10.56 -21.32
C ALA A 39 6.76 10.55 -20.16
N ILE A 40 6.38 9.37 -19.66
CA ILE A 40 5.45 9.21 -18.53
C ILE A 40 6.17 8.99 -17.18
N ARG A 41 7.48 9.25 -17.08
CA ARG A 41 8.30 8.96 -15.87
C ARG A 41 7.74 9.51 -14.57
N THR A 42 7.05 10.64 -14.61
CA THR A 42 6.41 11.25 -13.44
C THR A 42 5.29 10.38 -12.85
N SER A 43 4.73 9.44 -13.61
CA SER A 43 3.65 8.56 -13.20
C SER A 43 4.11 7.21 -12.64
N TRP A 44 5.37 6.81 -12.83
CA TRP A 44 5.84 5.46 -12.47
C TRP A 44 7.26 5.39 -11.88
N ILE A 45 8.07 6.46 -11.98
CA ILE A 45 9.33 6.58 -11.24
C ILE A 45 9.10 7.17 -9.83
N PRO A 46 9.40 6.43 -8.75
CA PRO A 46 9.12 6.86 -7.38
C PRO A 46 9.73 8.21 -6.99
N ALA A 47 10.87 8.58 -7.58
CA ALA A 47 11.54 9.86 -7.36
C ALA A 47 10.66 11.08 -7.68
N PHE A 48 9.68 10.95 -8.59
CA PHE A 48 8.86 12.06 -9.10
C PHE A 48 7.47 12.16 -8.46
N PHE A 49 7.05 11.19 -7.66
CA PHE A 49 5.73 11.21 -7.01
C PHE A 49 5.78 10.77 -5.53
N ARG A 50 6.95 10.87 -4.89
CA ARG A 50 7.13 10.54 -3.47
C ARG A 50 6.29 11.42 -2.54
N ASP A 51 5.96 12.63 -2.98
CA ASP A 51 5.07 13.57 -2.31
C ASP A 51 3.60 13.16 -2.39
N LYS A 52 3.24 12.18 -3.24
CA LYS A 52 1.85 11.73 -3.38
C LYS A 52 1.46 10.80 -2.23
N PRO A 53 0.28 11.01 -1.64
CA PRO A 53 -0.30 10.04 -0.72
C PRO A 53 -0.30 8.64 -1.35
N MET A 54 -0.02 7.61 -0.54
CA MET A 54 -0.03 6.21 -0.98
C MET A 54 1.03 5.80 -2.03
N PHE A 55 2.06 6.62 -2.29
CA PHE A 55 3.13 6.26 -3.24
C PHE A 55 3.81 4.92 -2.91
N GLY A 56 3.90 4.57 -1.62
CA GLY A 56 4.44 3.30 -1.14
C GLY A 56 3.64 2.09 -1.64
N LEU A 57 2.31 2.21 -1.68
CA LEU A 57 1.42 1.15 -2.20
C LEU A 57 1.60 0.94 -3.70
N MET A 58 1.79 2.04 -4.45
CA MET A 58 1.96 2.01 -5.91
C MET A 58 3.26 1.33 -6.36
N ARG A 59 4.23 1.15 -5.44
CA ARG A 59 5.49 0.44 -5.72
C ARG A 59 5.36 -1.08 -5.65
N THR A 60 4.26 -1.57 -5.07
CA THR A 60 4.05 -3.01 -4.87
C THR A 60 3.17 -3.56 -5.98
N THR A 61 3.55 -4.71 -6.54
CA THR A 61 2.70 -5.50 -7.43
C THR A 61 1.66 -6.31 -6.65
N SER A 62 1.71 -6.28 -5.32
CA SER A 62 0.83 -7.05 -4.42
C SER A 62 -0.66 -6.88 -4.73
N ARG A 63 -1.12 -5.65 -5.03
CA ARG A 63 -2.53 -5.42 -5.40
C ARG A 63 -2.89 -6.11 -6.71
N SER A 64 -2.10 -5.90 -7.76
CA SER A 64 -2.33 -6.55 -9.07
C SER A 64 -2.17 -8.06 -9.00
N GLU A 65 -1.25 -8.57 -8.17
CA GLU A 65 -1.04 -10.00 -7.95
C GLU A 65 -2.21 -10.64 -7.21
N SER A 66 -2.74 -9.96 -6.19
CA SER A 66 -3.96 -10.37 -5.47
C SER A 66 -5.15 -10.47 -6.41
N GLU A 67 -5.40 -9.43 -7.22
CA GLU A 67 -6.49 -9.44 -8.20
C GLU A 67 -6.28 -10.53 -9.26
N ASN A 68 -5.08 -10.65 -9.83
CA ASN A 68 -4.78 -11.72 -10.79
C ASN A 68 -4.99 -13.10 -10.17
N ASN A 69 -4.61 -13.30 -8.90
CA ASN A 69 -4.78 -14.57 -8.21
C ASN A 69 -6.25 -14.87 -7.86
N PHE A 70 -7.06 -13.85 -7.65
CA PHE A 70 -8.51 -14.02 -7.53
C PHE A 70 -9.10 -14.48 -8.87
N PHE A 71 -8.82 -13.77 -9.96
CA PHE A 71 -9.38 -14.07 -11.28
C PHE A 71 -8.81 -15.33 -11.94
N SER A 72 -7.59 -15.75 -11.60
CA SER A 72 -7.00 -16.99 -12.09
C SER A 72 -7.83 -18.23 -11.74
N GLN A 73 -8.63 -18.16 -10.67
CA GLN A 73 -9.54 -19.23 -10.25
C GLN A 73 -10.78 -19.34 -11.16
N PHE A 74 -11.08 -18.30 -11.95
CA PHE A 74 -12.29 -18.20 -12.75
C PHE A 74 -12.06 -18.38 -14.25
N HIS A 75 -10.81 -18.28 -14.74
CA HIS A 75 -10.50 -18.48 -16.15
C HIS A 75 -9.66 -19.73 -16.39
N ARG A 76 -9.90 -20.40 -17.53
CA ARG A 76 -9.01 -21.42 -18.08
C ARG A 76 -8.35 -20.87 -19.32
N GLN A 77 -7.14 -21.33 -19.62
CA GLN A 77 -6.34 -20.84 -20.75
C GLN A 77 -7.02 -21.10 -22.12
N SER A 78 -7.99 -22.02 -22.17
CA SER A 78 -8.77 -22.40 -23.35
C SER A 78 -10.15 -21.74 -23.46
N ASN A 79 -10.51 -20.81 -22.56
CA ASN A 79 -11.83 -20.17 -22.61
C ASN A 79 -11.96 -19.26 -23.85
N THR A 80 -13.10 -19.33 -24.52
CA THR A 80 -13.51 -18.31 -25.50
C THR A 80 -13.77 -16.96 -24.80
N LEU A 81 -13.77 -15.87 -25.57
CA LEU A 81 -14.05 -14.54 -25.01
C LEU A 81 -15.42 -14.46 -24.32
N CYS A 82 -16.43 -15.12 -24.88
CA CYS A 82 -17.77 -15.19 -24.27
C CYS A 82 -17.76 -15.94 -22.94
N GLU A 83 -17.07 -17.08 -22.87
CA GLU A 83 -16.93 -17.83 -21.62
C GLU A 83 -16.13 -17.05 -20.57
N PHE A 84 -15.08 -16.34 -20.98
CA PHE A 84 -14.34 -15.44 -20.10
C PHE A 84 -15.25 -14.37 -19.50
N TYR A 85 -16.07 -13.71 -20.34
CA TYR A 85 -16.98 -12.67 -19.88
C TYR A 85 -18.00 -13.20 -18.86
N LEU A 86 -18.63 -14.35 -19.13
CA LEU A 86 -19.59 -14.96 -18.19
C LEU A 86 -18.93 -15.34 -16.84
N ARG A 87 -17.68 -15.82 -16.89
CA ARG A 87 -16.90 -16.15 -15.68
C ARG A 87 -16.50 -14.90 -14.92
N PHE A 88 -16.15 -13.83 -15.62
CA PHE A 88 -15.83 -12.54 -15.03
C PHE A 88 -17.04 -11.96 -14.29
N GLU A 89 -18.22 -11.95 -14.91
CA GLU A 89 -19.46 -11.50 -14.26
C GLU A 89 -19.76 -12.33 -13.00
N SER A 90 -19.63 -13.66 -13.09
CA SER A 90 -19.81 -14.56 -11.93
C SER A 90 -18.83 -14.26 -10.78
N ALA A 91 -17.57 -13.95 -11.10
CA ALA A 91 -16.56 -13.59 -10.12
C ALA A 91 -16.88 -12.24 -9.46
N MET A 92 -17.31 -11.26 -10.25
CA MET A 92 -17.75 -9.95 -9.78
C MET A 92 -18.96 -10.05 -8.86
N ASP A 93 -19.96 -10.86 -9.19
CA ASP A 93 -21.14 -11.07 -8.36
C ASP A 93 -20.78 -11.74 -7.03
N LYS A 94 -19.88 -12.73 -7.05
CA LYS A 94 -19.35 -13.33 -5.82
C LYS A 94 -18.65 -12.28 -4.94
N GLN A 95 -17.80 -11.43 -5.53
CA GLN A 95 -17.10 -10.39 -4.79
C GLN A 95 -18.07 -9.35 -4.19
N ARG A 96 -19.09 -8.93 -4.95
CA ARG A 96 -20.14 -8.02 -4.49
C ARG A 96 -20.95 -8.62 -3.35
N TYR A 97 -21.34 -9.89 -3.48
CA TYR A 97 -22.08 -10.61 -2.44
C TYR A 97 -21.28 -10.68 -1.13
N GLU A 98 -20.01 -11.09 -1.19
CA GLU A 98 -19.17 -11.15 0.02
C GLU A 98 -18.97 -9.76 0.64
N THR A 99 -18.79 -8.72 -0.19
CA THR A 99 -18.66 -7.34 0.30
C THR A 99 -19.95 -6.88 1.00
N ALA A 100 -21.11 -7.15 0.41
CA ALA A 100 -22.40 -6.82 1.00
C ALA A 100 -22.64 -7.57 2.32
N ARG A 101 -22.32 -8.87 2.35
CA ARG A 101 -22.38 -9.70 3.57
C ARG A 101 -21.50 -9.14 4.68
N LEU A 102 -20.24 -8.82 4.38
CA LEU A 102 -19.31 -8.23 5.36
C LEU A 102 -19.75 -6.85 5.86
N ASN A 103 -20.34 -6.02 4.99
CA ASN A 103 -20.88 -4.72 5.38
C ASN A 103 -22.12 -4.87 6.29
N GLN A 104 -23.00 -5.83 6.00
CA GLN A 104 -24.14 -6.13 6.85
C GLN A 104 -23.69 -6.68 8.21
N GLU A 105 -22.75 -7.63 8.21
CA GLU A 105 -22.15 -8.15 9.44
C GLU A 105 -21.49 -7.01 10.24
N GLY A 106 -20.74 -6.11 9.60
CA GLY A 106 -20.07 -4.99 10.26
C GLY A 106 -21.01 -3.93 10.84
N SER A 107 -22.10 -3.58 10.14
CA SER A 107 -23.05 -2.54 10.57
C SER A 107 -23.98 -2.98 11.70
N SER A 108 -24.18 -4.28 11.90
CA SER A 108 -25.12 -4.82 12.89
C SER A 108 -24.65 -4.63 14.35
N THR A 109 -23.36 -4.42 14.59
CA THR A 109 -22.82 -4.37 15.97
C THR A 109 -21.42 -3.73 15.97
N ILE A 110 -21.15 -2.89 16.97
CA ILE A 110 -19.83 -2.26 17.16
C ILE A 110 -18.84 -3.34 17.65
N PRO A 111 -17.65 -3.46 17.04
CA PRO A 111 -16.62 -4.38 17.49
C PRO A 111 -16.19 -4.12 18.94
N THR A 112 -15.88 -5.18 19.69
CA THR A 112 -15.39 -5.03 21.07
C THR A 112 -13.97 -4.46 21.05
N THR A 113 -13.79 -3.31 21.69
CA THR A 113 -12.48 -2.68 21.88
C THR A 113 -11.78 -3.27 23.11
N ILE A 114 -10.47 -3.50 23.03
CA ILE A 114 -9.67 -4.04 24.14
C ILE A 114 -8.73 -2.99 24.74
N THR A 115 -8.30 -2.01 23.96
CA THR A 115 -7.53 -0.86 24.43
C THR A 115 -8.44 0.35 24.62
N LYS A 116 -8.04 1.27 25.50
CA LYS A 116 -8.73 2.55 25.73
C LYS A 116 -8.21 3.67 24.82
N LEU A 117 -7.58 3.31 23.69
CA LEU A 117 -6.97 4.27 22.78
C LEU A 117 -8.05 4.92 21.90
N PHE A 118 -7.98 6.23 21.74
CA PHE A 118 -8.89 6.98 20.85
C PHE A 118 -8.86 6.44 19.41
N ILE A 119 -7.65 6.10 18.91
CA ILE A 119 -7.47 5.55 17.56
C ILE A 119 -8.17 4.21 17.36
N GLU A 120 -8.32 3.39 18.41
CA GLU A 120 -9.04 2.12 18.31
C GLU A 120 -10.56 2.35 18.21
N ALA A 121 -11.09 3.31 18.97
CA ALA A 121 -12.50 3.67 18.91
C ALA A 121 -12.88 4.22 17.52
N GLU A 122 -12.00 5.03 16.91
CA GLU A 122 -12.19 5.52 15.53
C GLU A 122 -12.07 4.39 14.50
N ALA A 123 -11.06 3.52 14.65
CA ALA A 123 -10.88 2.36 13.78
C ALA A 123 -12.10 1.41 13.81
N ALA A 124 -12.75 1.25 14.97
CA ALA A 124 -13.96 0.43 15.11
C ALA A 124 -15.16 0.96 14.32
N GLN A 125 -15.20 2.26 14.02
CA GLN A 125 -16.26 2.89 13.21
C GLN A 125 -15.95 2.86 11.72
N VAL A 126 -14.66 2.94 11.35
CA VAL A 126 -14.23 3.08 9.95
C VAL A 126 -13.99 1.74 9.27
N TYR A 127 -13.46 0.75 9.99
CA TYR A 127 -13.07 -0.53 9.38
C TYR A 127 -14.17 -1.59 9.43
N THR A 128 -14.17 -2.46 8.42
CA THR A 128 -14.94 -3.72 8.49
C THR A 128 -14.41 -4.57 9.63
N ARG A 129 -15.28 -5.38 10.25
CA ARG A 129 -14.92 -6.22 11.40
C ARG A 129 -13.62 -7.04 11.22
N PRO A 130 -13.41 -7.77 10.11
CA PRO A 130 -12.19 -8.54 9.94
C PRO A 130 -10.93 -7.67 9.88
N VAL A 131 -11.04 -6.46 9.33
CA VAL A 131 -9.93 -5.50 9.27
C VAL A 131 -9.69 -4.89 10.64
N PHE A 132 -10.76 -4.50 11.35
CA PHE A 132 -10.66 -3.97 12.71
C PHE A 132 -9.90 -4.92 13.64
N TYR A 133 -10.25 -6.21 13.67
CA TYR A 133 -9.56 -7.16 14.54
C TYR A 133 -8.08 -7.36 14.19
N LYS A 134 -7.71 -7.30 12.90
CA LYS A 134 -6.29 -7.32 12.50
C LYS A 134 -5.56 -6.06 13.00
N VAL A 135 -6.17 -4.90 12.83
CA VAL A 135 -5.61 -3.63 13.33
C VAL A 135 -5.49 -3.65 14.85
N GLN A 136 -6.49 -4.16 15.56
CA GLN A 136 -6.49 -4.31 17.00
C GLN A 136 -5.37 -5.25 17.48
N GLN A 137 -5.11 -6.35 16.77
CA GLN A 137 -3.97 -7.25 17.06
C GLN A 137 -2.62 -6.52 16.92
N GLU A 138 -2.43 -5.76 15.84
CA GLU A 138 -1.22 -4.96 15.63
C GLU A 138 -1.08 -3.84 16.67
N MET A 139 -2.19 -3.22 17.08
CA MET A 139 -2.21 -2.21 18.16
C MET A 139 -1.79 -2.80 19.50
N VAL A 140 -2.27 -4.00 19.84
CA VAL A 140 -1.84 -4.68 21.07
C VAL A 140 -0.37 -5.08 20.98
N ALA A 141 0.06 -5.64 19.85
CA ALA A 141 1.46 -6.01 19.65
C ALA A 141 2.40 -4.80 19.79
N SER A 142 2.03 -3.66 19.20
CA SER A 142 2.80 -2.41 19.26
C SER A 142 2.66 -1.65 20.58
N GLY A 143 1.56 -1.84 21.32
CA GLY A 143 1.35 -1.24 22.65
C GLY A 143 2.35 -1.70 23.69
N TYR A 144 3.04 -2.82 23.46
CA TYR A 144 4.15 -3.31 24.29
C TYR A 144 5.53 -2.75 23.87
N ASP A 145 5.61 -1.99 22.78
CA ASP A 145 6.89 -1.65 22.16
C ASP A 145 7.41 -0.27 22.54
N MET A 146 6.54 0.71 22.78
CA MET A 146 6.98 2.08 23.08
C MET A 146 6.33 2.62 24.34
N ARG A 147 7.16 2.97 25.33
CA ARG A 147 6.73 3.62 26.58
C ARG A 147 7.38 4.99 26.69
N ILE A 148 6.60 6.00 27.06
CA ILE A 148 7.12 7.30 27.45
C ILE A 148 7.86 7.10 28.79
N GLN A 149 9.17 7.31 28.82
CA GLN A 149 9.98 7.14 30.03
C GLN A 149 9.88 8.36 30.95
N THR A 150 9.88 9.57 30.38
CA THR A 150 9.94 10.81 31.16
C THR A 150 9.20 11.94 30.43
N ASN A 151 8.46 12.76 31.18
CA ASN A 151 8.01 14.06 30.69
C ASN A 151 9.25 14.97 30.63
N GLY A 152 9.74 15.27 29.44
CA GLY A 152 10.86 16.19 29.26
C GLY A 152 10.48 17.62 29.66
N PRO A 153 11.48 18.49 29.94
CA PRO A 153 11.23 19.88 30.27
C PRO A 153 10.57 20.61 29.08
N LEU A 154 9.84 21.69 29.39
CA LEU A 154 9.37 22.65 28.38
C LEU A 154 10.60 23.38 27.83
N VAL A 155 10.91 23.15 26.56
CA VAL A 155 11.93 23.90 25.82
C VAL A 155 11.20 24.75 24.80
N ASP A 156 11.32 26.07 24.89
CA ASP A 156 10.69 27.04 23.98
C ASP A 156 9.17 26.86 23.78
N GLY A 157 8.45 26.48 24.84
CA GLY A 157 7.00 26.26 24.79
C GLY A 157 6.57 24.94 24.13
N ILE A 158 7.52 24.12 23.68
CA ILE A 158 7.28 22.80 23.09
C ILE A 158 7.53 21.74 24.16
N LYS A 159 6.55 20.85 24.34
CA LYS A 159 6.62 19.76 25.31
C LYS A 159 7.31 18.56 24.67
N CYS A 160 8.53 18.27 25.11
CA CYS A 160 9.35 17.18 24.58
C CYS A 160 9.06 15.87 25.33
N TYR A 161 8.91 14.77 24.60
CA TYR A 161 8.73 13.43 25.16
C TYR A 161 9.87 12.53 24.72
N GLU A 162 10.47 11.83 25.67
CA GLU A 162 11.46 10.80 25.40
C GLU A 162 10.77 9.45 25.32
N MET A 163 10.77 8.85 24.12
CA MET A 163 10.20 7.53 23.87
C MET A 163 11.33 6.51 23.87
N LYS A 164 11.18 5.44 24.64
CA LYS A 164 12.10 4.30 24.59
C LYS A 164 11.38 3.08 24.02
N ASP A 165 12.05 2.41 23.09
CA ASP A 165 11.66 1.06 22.65
C ASP A 165 11.94 0.07 23.79
N VAL A 166 10.91 -0.65 24.22
CA VAL A 166 10.98 -1.63 25.31
C VAL A 166 11.80 -2.87 24.90
N ARG A 167 12.03 -3.08 23.59
CA ARG A 167 12.83 -4.18 23.05
C ARG A 167 14.33 -3.86 22.95
N SER A 168 14.78 -2.66 23.37
CA SER A 168 16.18 -2.19 23.30
C SER A 168 16.90 -2.09 24.65
#